data_AF-A0A256ZAP8-F1
#
_entry.id   AF-A0A256ZAP8-F1
#
_cell.length_a   1.000
_cell.length_b   1.000
_cell.length_c   1.000
_cell.angle_alpha   90.00
_cell.angle_beta   90.00
_cell.angle_gamma   90.00
#
_symmetry.space_group_name_H-M   'P 1'
#
loop_
_entity.id
_entity.type
_entity.pdbx_description
1 polymer ?
#
loop_
_entity_poly.entity_id
_entity_poly.type
_entity_poly.pdbx_seq_one_letter_code
_entity_poly.pdbx_strand_id
1 'polypeptide(L)' 'MNFRETRLRSLVKTLSWRALATLTTMGLVYLFTGEVIIAVEVGALEVVAKLLLFFLHERVWNLISWGKKVAEGE' A
#
# COMPACT_ATOMS: atom_id res chain seq x y z
N MET A 1 -12.46 28.21 -8.24
CA MET A 1 -12.68 27.04 -9.11
C MET A 1 -12.90 25.82 -8.22
N ASN A 2 -14.03 25.12 -8.37
CA ASN A 2 -14.27 23.84 -7.68
C ASN A 2 -13.59 22.72 -8.48
N PHE A 3 -12.48 22.23 -7.99
CA PHE A 3 -11.79 21.08 -8.60
C PHE A 3 -12.45 19.80 -8.07
N ARG A 4 -13.28 19.15 -8.90
CA ARG A 4 -13.79 17.81 -8.60
C ARG A 4 -12.70 16.78 -8.87
N GLU A 5 -12.45 15.91 -7.89
CA GLU A 5 -11.54 14.79 -8.08
C GLU A 5 -12.23 13.70 -8.93
N THR A 6 -11.67 13.41 -10.10
CA THR A 6 -12.17 12.36 -10.99
C THR A 6 -11.54 11.02 -10.60
N ARG A 7 -12.31 9.92 -10.66
CA ARG A 7 -11.82 8.55 -10.38
C ARG A 7 -10.48 8.22 -11.06
N LEU A 8 -10.30 8.64 -12.32
CA LEU A 8 -9.04 8.49 -13.06
C LEU A 8 -7.87 9.25 -12.43
N ARG A 9 -8.08 10.48 -11.95
CA ARG A 9 -7.04 11.28 -11.30
C ARG A 9 -6.59 10.63 -9.99
N SER A 10 -7.53 10.11 -9.19
CA SER A 10 -7.22 9.41 -7.95
C SER A 10 -6.41 8.13 -8.22
N LEU A 11 -6.80 7.34 -9.22
CA LEU A 11 -6.05 6.14 -9.64
C LEU A 11 -4.63 6.46 -10.08
N VAL A 12 -4.45 7.46 -10.96
CA VAL A 12 -3.12 7.88 -11.44
C VAL A 12 -2.28 8.38 -10.27
N LYS A 13 -2.84 9.23 -9.40
CA LYS A 13 -2.14 9.73 -8.21
C LYS A 13 -1.69 8.60 -7.29
N THR A 14 -2.56 7.62 -7.03
CA THR A 14 -2.22 6.44 -6.23
C THR A 14 -1.11 5.62 -6.89
N LEU A 15 -1.18 5.38 -8.20
CA LEU A 15 -0.15 4.64 -8.91
C LEU A 15 1.20 5.37 -8.90
N SER A 16 1.21 6.68 -9.16
CA SER A 16 2.40 7.52 -9.08
C SER A 16 3.02 7.49 -7.69
N TRP A 17 2.21 7.59 -6.64
CA TRP A 17 2.70 7.51 -5.27
C TRP A 17 3.30 6.14 -4.95
N ARG A 18 2.65 5.05 -5.40
CA ARG A 18 3.16 3.69 -5.18
C ARG A 18 4.49 3.46 -5.90
N ALA A 19 4.61 3.89 -7.15
CA ALA A 19 5.87 3.81 -7.89
C ALA A 19 7.00 4.56 -7.18
N LEU A 20 6.74 5.79 -6.73
CA LEU A 20 7.73 6.59 -6.01
C LEU A 20 8.19 5.93 -4.70
N ALA A 21 7.26 5.35 -3.93
CA ALA A 21 7.56 4.68 -2.68
C ALA A 21 8.43 3.42 -2.88
N THR A 22 8.09 2.58 -3.85
CA THR A 22 8.89 1.38 -4.17
C THR A 22 10.26 1.76 -4.70
N LEU A 23 10.36 2.76 -5.60
CA LEU A 23 11.65 3.26 -6.09
C LEU A 23 12.53 3.83 -4.98
N THR A 24 11.92 4.52 -4.01
CA THR A 24 12.65 5.03 -2.84
C THR A 24 13.22 3.89 -2.01
N THR A 25 12.43 2.83 -1.79
CA THR A 25 12.89 1.65 -1.04
C THR A 25 14.03 0.95 -1.76
N MET A 26 13.89 0.69 -3.07
CA MET A 26 14.95 0.10 -3.90
C MET A 26 16.21 0.97 -3.89
N GLY A 27 16.06 2.30 -4.01
CA GLY A 27 17.18 3.24 -3.96
C GLY A 27 17.90 3.25 -2.62
N LEU A 28 17.16 3.18 -1.50
CA LEU A 28 17.76 3.05 -0.17
C LEU A 28 18.51 1.73 -0.02
N VAL A 29 17.91 0.60 -0.43
CA VAL A 29 18.56 -0.70 -0.37
C VAL A 29 19.85 -0.68 -1.19
N TYR A 30 19.79 -0.19 -2.43
CA TYR A 30 20.96 -0.05 -3.29
C TYR A 30 22.03 0.87 -2.69
N LEU A 31 21.64 1.98 -2.05
CA LEU A 31 22.58 2.89 -1.40
C LEU A 31 23.36 2.20 -0.27
N PHE A 32 22.71 1.30 0.48
CA PHE A 32 23.35 0.59 1.59
C PHE A 32 24.10 -0.67 1.17
N THR A 33 23.63 -1.39 0.15
CA THR A 33 24.22 -2.68 -0.28
C THR A 33 25.17 -2.55 -1.46
N GLY A 34 25.00 -1.52 -2.30
CA GLY A 34 25.66 -1.40 -3.60
C GLY A 34 25.15 -2.39 -4.66
N GLU A 35 24.14 -3.20 -4.35
CA GLU A 35 23.72 -4.35 -5.16
C GLU A 35 22.31 -4.16 -5.73
N VAL A 36 22.21 -4.08 -7.06
CA VAL A 36 20.93 -3.84 -7.76
C VAL A 36 19.99 -5.03 -7.63
N ILE A 37 20.52 -6.26 -7.65
CA ILE A 37 19.71 -7.48 -7.54
C ILE A 37 18.97 -7.49 -6.20
N ILE A 38 19.68 -7.22 -5.10
CA ILE A 38 19.09 -7.16 -3.76
C ILE A 38 18.04 -6.03 -3.67
N ALA A 39 18.32 -4.87 -4.25
CA ALA A 39 17.35 -3.78 -4.30
C ALA A 39 16.04 -4.17 -5.00
N VAL A 40 16.14 -4.89 -6.11
CA VAL A 40 14.97 -5.39 -6.85
C VAL A 40 14.21 -6.45 -6.08
N GLU A 41 14.91 -7.41 -5.47
CA GLU A 41 14.31 -8.44 -4.63
C GLU A 41 13.55 -7.85 -3.44
N VAL A 42 14.14 -6.87 -2.75
CA VAL A 42 13.48 -6.18 -1.64
C VAL A 42 12.27 -5.39 -2.12
N GLY A 43 12.36 -4.69 -3.25
CA GLY A 43 11.22 -3.97 -3.83
C GLY A 43 10.05 -4.91 -4.18
N ALA A 44 10.34 -6.08 -4.74
CA ALA A 44 9.31 -7.09 -5.02
C ALA A 44 8.70 -7.67 -3.73
N LEU A 45 9.55 -7.99 -2.75
CA LEU A 45 9.13 -8.50 -1.45
C LEU A 45 8.25 -7.47 -0.70
N GLU A 46 8.57 -6.19 -0.79
CA GLU A 46 7.82 -5.09 -0.17
C GLU A 46 6.36 -5.05 -0.64
N VAL A 47 6.12 -5.25 -1.94
CA VAL A 47 4.76 -5.30 -2.50
C VAL A 47 3.98 -6.50 -1.95
N VAL A 48 4.59 -7.69 -1.95
CA VAL A 48 3.96 -8.92 -1.45
C VAL A 48 3.71 -8.83 0.05
N ALA A 49 4.69 -8.34 0.81
CA ALA A 49 4.59 -8.14 2.26
C ALA A 49 3.45 -7.20 2.60
N LYS A 50 3.29 -6.08 1.89
CA LYS A 50 2.15 -5.16 2.09
C LYS A 50 0.81 -5.82 1.83
N LEU A 51 0.69 -6.66 0.80
CA LEU A 51 -0.55 -7.40 0.53
C LEU A 51 -0.88 -8.37 1.66
N LEU A 52 0.10 -9.16 2.11
CA LEU A 52 -0.07 -10.11 3.21
C LEU A 52 -0.40 -9.40 4.53
N LEU A 53 0.35 -8.34 4.87
CA LEU A 53 0.13 -7.54 6.06
C LEU A 53 -1.24 -6.86 6.03
N PHE A 54 -1.66 -6.32 4.89
CA PHE A 54 -2.99 -5.72 4.76
C PHE A 54 -4.09 -6.75 4.97
N PHE A 55 -3.96 -7.93 4.35
CA PHE A 55 -4.92 -9.01 4.55
C PHE A 55 -5.00 -9.45 6.02
N LEU A 56 -3.86 -9.68 6.67
CA LEU A 56 -3.81 -10.05 8.08
C LEU A 56 -4.37 -8.93 8.98
N HIS A 57 -4.02 -7.68 8.69
CA HIS A 57 -4.54 -6.51 9.37
C HIS A 57 -6.07 -6.47 9.27
N GLU A 58 -6.65 -6.66 8.09
CA GLU A 58 -8.11 -6.74 7.92
C GLU A 58 -8.72 -7.91 8.70
N ARG A 59 -8.07 -9.07 8.74
CA ARG A 59 -8.57 -10.22 9.51
C ARG A 59 -8.58 -9.94 11.01
N VAL A 60 -7.50 -9.36 11.54
CA VAL A 60 -7.42 -8.94 12.94
C VAL A 60 -8.44 -7.84 13.22
N TRP A 61 -8.57 -6.86 12.32
CA TRP A 61 -9.54 -5.77 12.45
C TRP A 61 -10.98 -6.27 12.48
N ASN A 62 -11.31 -7.30 11.69
CA ASN A 62 -12.62 -7.93 11.70
C ASN A 62 -12.97 -8.63 13.03
N LEU A 63 -11.98 -9.00 13.84
CA LEU A 63 -12.22 -9.52 15.20
C LEU A 63 -12.55 -8.40 16.19
N ILE A 64 -12.15 -7.17 15.89
CA ILE A 64 -12.43 -6.01 16.71
C ILE A 64 -13.85 -5.52 16.38
N SER A 65 -14.71 -5.40 17.39
CA SER A 65 -16.11 -4.93 17.25
C SER A 65 -16.24 -3.41 17.20
N TRP A 66 -15.12 -2.68 17.26
CA TRP A 66 -15.08 -1.22 17.24
C TRP A 66 -15.68 -0.67 15.95
N GLY A 67 -16.70 0.18 16.08
CA GLY A 67 -17.39 0.81 14.95
C GLY A 67 -18.42 -0.08 14.22
N LYS A 68 -18.60 -1.35 14.60
CA LYS A 68 -19.69 -2.18 14.06
C LYS A 68 -21.02 -1.68 14.60
N LYS A 69 -21.87 -1.10 13.75
CA LYS A 69 -23.28 -0.91 14.07
C LYS A 69 -23.98 -2.26 13.90
N VAL A 70 -24.83 -2.61 14.86
CA VAL A 70 -25.76 -3.73 14.69
C VAL A 70 -26.58 -3.44 13.44
N ALA A 71 -26.65 -4.40 12.52
CA ALA A 71 -27.61 -4.31 11.43
C ALA A 71 -29.00 -4.39 12.07
N GLU A 72 -29.59 -3.23 12.31
CA GLU A 72 -31.01 -3.13 12.66
C GLU A 72 -31.76 -3.65 11.43
N GLY A 73 -32.51 -4.73 11.62
CA GLY A 73 -33.19 -5.43 10.54
C GLY A 73 -34.25 -4.55 9.88
N GLU A 74 -34.32 -4.70 8.55
CA GLU A 74 -35.41 -4.33 7.63
C GLU A 74 -35.76 -2.84 7.47
#